data_AF-A0A3N8IC39-F1
#
_entry.id   AF-A0A3N8IC39-F1
#
_cell.length_a   1.000
_cell.length_b   1.000
_cell.length_c   1.000
_cell.angle_alpha   90.00
_cell.angle_beta   90.00
_cell.angle_gamma   90.00
#
_symmetry.space_group_name_H-M   'P 1'
#
loop_
_entity.id
_entity.type
_entity.pdbx_description
1 polymer ?
#
loop_
_entity_poly.entity_id
_entity_poly.type
_entity_poly.pdbx_seq_one_letter_code
_entity_poly.pdbx_strand_id
1 'polypeptide(L)'
;MFLPHKAGSRKYRLTGGIAFREEDALALIDSFINFLWSNGREPARAYLHDTELPIILTYARNGTYAAAMTSVGDMNAFIEHEQAAWDRAADMDY
;
A
#
# COMPACT_ATOMS: atom_id res chain seq x y z
N MET A 1 55.86 14.56 20.92
CA MET A 1 56.40 13.61 19.93
C MET A 1 56.63 12.30 20.67
N PHE A 2 55.94 11.17 20.48
CA PHE A 2 54.96 10.65 19.52
C PHE A 2 53.91 9.84 20.31
N LEU A 3 52.63 9.90 19.92
CA LEU A 3 51.57 9.03 20.44
C LEU A 3 51.66 7.63 19.81
N PRO A 4 51.49 6.54 20.56
CA PRO A 4 51.56 5.18 20.03
C PRO A 4 50.30 4.87 19.23
N HIS A 5 50.42 4.91 17.90
CA HIS A 5 49.47 4.23 17.03
C HIS A 5 49.65 2.70 17.18
N LYS A 6 48.52 1.98 17.11
CA LYS A 6 48.35 0.51 16.98
C LYS A 6 48.50 -0.36 18.25
N ALA A 7 47.37 -0.60 18.89
CA ALA A 7 46.94 -1.97 19.21
C ALA A 7 45.41 -2.05 19.16
N GLY A 8 44.90 -2.64 18.08
CA GLY A 8 43.48 -2.92 17.91
C GLY A 8 42.78 -1.97 16.94
N SER A 9 42.99 -2.16 15.64
CA SER A 9 42.01 -1.68 14.65
C SER A 9 40.71 -2.45 14.89
N ARG A 10 39.82 -1.92 15.74
CA ARG A 10 38.44 -2.39 15.79
C ARG A 10 37.83 -2.08 14.44
N LYS A 11 37.91 -3.06 13.53
CA LYS A 11 37.14 -3.07 12.30
C LYS A 11 35.68 -3.21 12.72
N TYR A 12 35.00 -2.10 12.95
CA TYR A 12 33.55 -2.11 13.00
C TYR A 12 33.08 -2.52 11.60
N ARG A 13 32.55 -3.74 11.47
CA ARG A 13 31.79 -4.12 10.29
C ARG A 13 30.43 -3.45 10.41
N LEU A 14 30.19 -2.44 9.58
CA LEU A 14 28.83 -1.94 9.30
C LEU A 14 28.06 -2.90 8.38
N THR A 15 28.71 -3.95 7.89
CA THR A 15 28.15 -4.97 7.00
C THR A 15 28.21 -6.33 7.67
N GLY A 16 27.48 -6.47 8.77
CA GLY A 16 26.81 -7.74 9.05
C GLY A 16 25.55 -7.74 8.19
N GLY A 17 25.70 -7.99 6.89
CA GLY A 17 24.54 -8.23 6.04
C GLY A 17 23.75 -9.33 6.74
N ILE A 18 22.53 -9.02 7.14
CA ILE A 18 21.62 -10.03 7.65
C ILE A 18 21.62 -11.08 6.54
N ALA A 19 22.21 -12.25 6.79
CA ALA A 19 22.14 -13.39 5.89
C ALA A 19 20.70 -13.91 5.98
N PHE A 20 19.75 -13.07 5.56
CA PHE A 20 18.38 -13.43 5.44
C PHE A 20 18.31 -14.27 4.17
N ARG A 21 17.66 -15.42 4.30
CA ARG A 21 17.44 -16.30 3.15
C ARG A 21 16.40 -15.60 2.27
N GLU A 22 16.86 -15.07 1.15
CA GLU A 22 16.05 -14.24 0.24
C GLU A 22 14.69 -14.88 -0.09
N GLU A 23 14.72 -16.17 -0.37
CA GLU A 23 13.53 -17.00 -0.62
C GLU A 23 12.54 -16.98 0.56
N ASP A 24 13.02 -17.08 1.80
CA ASP A 24 12.17 -17.16 2.99
C ASP A 24 11.44 -15.84 3.27
N ALA A 25 12.09 -14.67 3.06
CA ALA A 25 11.35 -13.41 3.24
C ALA A 25 10.48 -13.02 2.04
N LEU A 26 10.84 -13.41 0.82
CA LEU A 26 9.92 -13.25 -0.31
C LEU A 26 8.64 -14.06 -0.06
N ALA A 27 8.76 -15.32 0.37
CA ALA A 27 7.62 -16.15 0.74
C ALA A 27 6.81 -15.53 1.89
N LEU A 28 7.48 -14.94 2.90
CA LEU A 28 6.80 -14.24 3.99
C LEU A 28 6.00 -13.02 3.49
N ILE A 29 6.60 -12.20 2.62
CA ILE A 29 5.95 -11.01 2.05
C ILE A 29 4.70 -11.42 1.26
N ASP A 30 4.80 -12.44 0.41
CA ASP A 30 3.65 -12.94 -0.37
C ASP A 30 2.55 -13.48 0.54
N SER A 31 2.90 -14.23 1.59
CA SER A 31 1.93 -14.72 2.57
C SER A 31 1.22 -13.57 3.29
N PHE A 32 1.96 -12.50 3.60
CA PHE A 32 1.40 -11.32 4.25
C PHE A 32 0.47 -10.54 3.32
N ILE A 33 0.85 -10.35 2.05
CA ILE A 33 0.00 -9.68 1.06
C ILE A 33 -1.31 -10.46 0.87
N ASN A 34 -1.22 -11.78 0.71
CA ASN A 34 -2.39 -12.64 0.60
C ASN A 34 -3.28 -12.57 1.85
N PHE A 35 -2.68 -12.55 3.04
CA PHE A 35 -3.43 -12.38 4.29
C PHE A 35 -4.06 -10.98 4.42
N LEU A 36 -3.34 -9.92 4.06
CA LEU A 36 -3.82 -8.55 4.13
C LEU A 36 -5.12 -8.37 3.34
N TRP A 37 -5.14 -8.95 2.13
CA TRP A 37 -6.29 -8.92 1.23
C TRP A 37 -7.26 -10.08 1.42
N SER A 38 -6.95 -11.02 2.30
CA SER A 38 -7.92 -12.02 2.72
C SER A 38 -9.08 -11.35 3.47
N ASN A 39 -10.27 -11.91 3.32
CA ASN A 39 -11.54 -11.40 3.88
C ASN A 39 -12.07 -10.15 3.17
N GLY A 40 -13.05 -9.46 3.77
CA GLY A 40 -13.77 -8.32 3.18
C GLY A 40 -12.96 -7.02 2.95
N ARG A 41 -11.64 -7.10 2.78
CA ARG A 41 -10.77 -5.95 2.46
C ARG A 41 -10.43 -5.84 0.98
N GLU A 42 -10.74 -6.87 0.19
CA GLU A 42 -10.59 -6.83 -1.27
C GLU A 42 -11.27 -5.62 -1.93
N PRO A 43 -12.47 -5.15 -1.51
CA PRO A 43 -13.03 -3.92 -2.05
C PRO A 43 -12.14 -2.68 -1.78
N ALA A 44 -11.55 -2.57 -0.58
CA ALA A 44 -10.62 -1.47 -0.28
C ALA A 44 -9.36 -1.53 -1.15
N ARG A 45 -8.88 -2.74 -1.49
CA ARG A 45 -7.76 -2.92 -2.42
C ARG A 45 -8.07 -2.33 -3.77
N ALA A 46 -9.23 -2.66 -4.34
CA ALA A 46 -9.64 -2.21 -5.66
C ALA A 46 -9.61 -0.68 -5.73
N TYR A 47 -10.23 0.02 -4.77
CA TYR A 47 -10.25 1.48 -4.76
C TYR A 47 -8.84 2.09 -4.59
N LEU A 48 -8.05 1.58 -3.64
CA LEU A 48 -6.77 2.19 -3.26
C LEU A 48 -5.61 1.89 -4.21
N HIS A 49 -5.61 0.71 -4.85
CA HIS A 49 -4.49 0.24 -5.66
C HIS A 49 -4.80 0.16 -7.16
N ASP A 50 -6.05 -0.09 -7.53
CA ASP A 50 -6.41 -0.31 -8.93
C ASP A 50 -6.97 0.96 -9.59
N THR A 51 -7.10 2.07 -8.83
CA THR A 51 -7.59 3.34 -9.34
C THR A 51 -6.67 4.51 -8.96
N GLU A 52 -6.74 5.58 -9.75
CA GLU A 52 -6.11 6.87 -9.46
C GLU A 52 -7.09 7.86 -8.80
N LEU A 53 -8.25 7.38 -8.33
CA LEU A 53 -9.26 8.23 -7.70
C LEU A 53 -8.74 8.81 -6.38
N PRO A 54 -9.08 10.07 -6.06
CA PRO A 54 -8.71 10.66 -4.80
C PRO A 54 -9.43 9.99 -3.63
N ILE A 55 -8.78 9.96 -2.47
CA ILE A 55 -9.43 9.54 -1.22
C ILE A 55 -10.26 10.70 -0.68
N ILE A 56 -11.58 10.57 -0.80
CA ILE A 56 -12.55 11.55 -0.30
C ILE A 56 -12.88 11.22 1.17
N LEU A 57 -12.28 11.94 2.12
CA LEU A 57 -12.41 11.63 3.55
C LEU A 57 -13.84 11.73 4.10
N THR A 58 -14.66 12.62 3.51
CA THR A 58 -16.06 12.79 3.92
C THR A 58 -16.92 11.55 3.65
N TYR A 59 -16.52 10.71 2.69
CA TYR A 59 -17.21 9.46 2.35
C TYR A 59 -17.09 8.38 3.44
N ALA A 60 -16.09 8.50 4.32
CA ALA A 60 -16.00 7.65 5.51
C ALA A 60 -17.08 8.01 6.55
N ARG A 61 -17.48 9.29 6.63
CA ARG A 61 -18.46 9.76 7.62
C ARG A 61 -19.89 9.56 7.17
N ASN A 62 -20.19 9.78 5.89
CA ASN A 62 -21.56 9.68 5.37
C ASN A 62 -21.98 8.22 5.03
N GLY A 63 -21.06 7.26 5.15
CA GLY A 63 -21.33 5.84 4.91
C GLY A 63 -21.16 5.40 3.44
N THR A 64 -20.76 6.29 2.52
CA THR A 64 -20.54 5.94 1.11
C THR A 64 -19.54 4.78 0.97
N TYR A 65 -18.37 4.87 1.63
CA TYR A 65 -17.42 3.76 1.60
C TYR A 65 -17.94 2.52 2.31
N ALA A 66 -18.71 2.66 3.39
CA ALA A 66 -19.27 1.52 4.10
C ALA A 66 -20.23 0.71 3.20
N ALA A 67 -21.04 1.40 2.39
CA ALA A 67 -21.90 0.76 1.40
C ALA A 67 -21.09 0.08 0.30
N ALA A 68 -20.11 0.77 -0.29
CA ALA A 68 -19.26 0.23 -1.35
C ALA A 68 -18.40 -0.97 -0.89
N MET A 69 -18.01 -1.02 0.39
CA MET A 69 -17.21 -2.10 0.98
C MET A 69 -17.97 -3.43 1.17
N THR A 70 -19.27 -3.49 0.87
CA THR A 70 -20.11 -4.68 1.08
C THR A 70 -19.68 -5.86 0.20
N SER A 71 -19.26 -5.59 -1.03
CA SER A 71 -18.75 -6.60 -1.96
C SER A 71 -17.80 -5.98 -2.99
N VAL A 72 -17.02 -6.81 -3.67
CA VAL A 72 -16.17 -6.35 -4.79
C VAL A 72 -17.01 -5.75 -5.91
N GLY A 73 -18.20 -6.30 -6.16
CA GLY A 73 -19.13 -5.76 -7.16
C GLY A 73 -19.64 -4.37 -6.82
N ASP A 74 -20.02 -4.14 -5.55
CA ASP A 74 -20.50 -2.83 -5.09
C ASP A 74 -19.39 -1.77 -5.18
N MET A 75 -18.15 -2.14 -4.85
CA MET A 75 -17.02 -1.24 -4.98
C MET A 75 -16.68 -0.93 -6.44
N ASN A 76 -16.72 -1.91 -7.33
CA ASN A 76 -16.46 -1.67 -8.75
C ASN A 76 -17.51 -0.74 -9.36
N ALA A 77 -18.80 -0.94 -9.02
CA ALA A 77 -19.87 -0.04 -9.45
C ALA A 77 -19.67 1.39 -8.91
N PHE A 78 -19.20 1.52 -7.66
CA PHE A 78 -18.86 2.81 -7.08
C PHE A 78 -17.67 3.47 -7.80
N ILE A 79 -16.59 2.73 -8.08
CA ILE A 79 -15.42 3.22 -8.83
C ILE A 79 -15.84 3.73 -10.21
N GLU A 80 -16.61 2.95 -10.96
CA GLU A 80 -17.10 3.34 -12.29
C GLU A 80 -17.93 4.64 -12.24
N HIS A 81 -18.79 4.76 -11.22
CA HIS A 81 -19.58 5.97 -11.01
C HIS A 81 -18.70 7.20 -10.75
N GLU A 82 -17.72 7.08 -9.86
CA GLU A 82 -16.80 8.15 -9.50
C GLU A 82 -15.93 8.57 -10.69
N GLN A 83 -15.34 7.60 -11.41
CA GLN A 83 -14.56 7.88 -12.63
C GLN A 83 -15.39 8.68 -13.64
N ALA A 84 -16.61 8.22 -13.93
CA ALA A 84 -17.49 8.94 -14.85
C ALA A 84 -17.88 10.35 -14.34
N ALA A 85 -17.97 10.54 -13.02
CA ALA A 85 -18.23 11.86 -12.44
C ALA A 85 -17.03 12.80 -12.60
N TRP A 86 -15.82 12.30 -12.37
CA TRP A 86 -14.58 13.06 -12.60
C TRP A 86 -14.36 13.38 -14.07
N ASP A 87 -14.61 12.44 -14.98
CA ASP A 87 -14.51 12.67 -16.42
C ASP A 87 -15.47 13.76 -16.88
N ARG A 88 -16.75 13.71 -16.45
CA ARG A 88 -17.72 14.77 -16.75
C ARG A 88 -17.34 16.12 -16.14
N ALA A 89 -16.72 16.14 -14.97
CA ALA A 89 -16.25 17.38 -14.36
C ALA A 89 -15.02 17.96 -15.08
N ALA A 90 -14.21 17.10 -15.72
CA ALA A 90 -13.08 17.50 -16.54
C ALA A 90 -13.49 17.96 -17.94
N ASP A 91 -14.59 17.41 -18.47
CA ASP A 91 -15.26 17.86 -19.69
C ASP A 91 -15.98 19.20 -19.41
N MET A 92 -15.18 20.26 -19.28
CA MET A 92 -15.59 21.63 -18.92
C MET A 92 -16.51 22.32 -19.95
N ASP A 93 -17.03 21.55 -20.91
CA ASP A 93 -18.04 21.97 -21.89
C ASP A 93 -19.42 21.90 -21.22
N TYR A 94 -19.78 22.98 -20.52
CA TYR A 94 -21.12 23.22 -20.00
C TYR A 94 -22.17 23.38 -21.11
#